data_AF-A0A3B3HQC6-F1
#
_entry.id   AF-A0A3B3HQC6-F1
#
_cell.length_a   1.000
_cell.length_b   1.000
_cell.length_c   1.000
_cell.angle_alpha   90.00
_cell.angle_beta   90.00
_cell.angle_gamma   90.00
#
_symmetry.space_group_name_H-M   'P 1'
#
loop_
_entity.id
_entity.type
_entity.pdbx_description
1 polymer ?
#
loop_
_entity_poly.entity_id
_entity_poly.type
_entity_poly.pdbx_seq_one_letter_code
_entity_poly.pdbx_strand_id
1 'polypeptide(L)'
;MTQLFTQNTKQHYILKVTAKDGGVSPQENTAVLHVQVRTTCGGNNFSFLLHFFVREDTKPGAVIGSVSVGSEGRFHYSIAEGDGSLYFGIDGTSGDLYVNQPLDYESTSQFFLLVRAEDVGPAAGVNVSVAVSVTVEDVNDHTPWFLEELVIFGLREDAAVGSLAFAFHARDADGTFPNGALRYSLTSDISESPSHFPFDIDPRTGCLTVAAPLDRESVSCFCPLLWTMRLSKSTV
;
A
#
# COMPACT_ATOMS: atom_id res chain seq x y z
N MET A 1 -34.79 -3.28 2.97
CA MET A 1 -35.97 -2.56 3.50
C MET A 1 -35.47 -1.67 4.63
N THR A 2 -35.25 -0.39 4.37
CA THR A 2 -34.64 0.56 5.32
C THR A 2 -35.73 1.05 6.27
N GLN A 3 -35.62 0.75 7.56
CA GLN A 3 -36.55 1.23 8.58
C GLN A 3 -35.92 2.43 9.29
N LEU A 4 -36.66 3.53 9.39
CA LEU A 4 -36.23 4.73 10.13
C LEU A 4 -36.07 4.39 11.62
N PHE A 5 -34.88 4.68 12.16
CA PHE A 5 -34.55 4.51 13.58
C PHE A 5 -35.22 5.62 14.41
N THR A 6 -36.53 5.53 14.66
CA THR A 6 -37.22 6.55 15.47
C THR A 6 -37.38 6.18 16.94
N GLN A 7 -37.09 4.95 17.38
CA GLN A 7 -37.34 4.55 18.79
C GLN A 7 -36.42 3.43 19.36
N ASN A 8 -35.15 3.29 18.97
CA ASN A 8 -34.29 2.22 19.51
C ASN A 8 -33.17 2.72 20.43
N THR A 9 -33.16 2.28 21.69
CA THR A 9 -32.22 2.63 22.77
C THR A 9 -30.90 1.85 22.75
N LYS A 10 -30.67 1.03 21.72
CA LYS A 10 -29.45 0.20 21.62
C LYS A 10 -28.21 1.06 21.39
N GLN A 11 -27.29 1.01 22.35
CA GLN A 11 -26.05 1.78 22.39
C GLN A 11 -24.92 1.18 21.53
N HIS A 12 -25.09 -0.05 21.05
CA HIS A 12 -24.15 -0.68 20.13
C HIS A 12 -24.84 -1.76 19.28
N TYR A 13 -24.24 -2.03 18.12
CA TYR A 13 -24.57 -3.14 17.23
C TYR A 13 -23.30 -3.93 16.96
N ILE A 14 -23.40 -5.24 16.96
CA ILE A 14 -22.31 -6.13 16.54
C ILE A 14 -22.74 -6.72 15.22
N LEU A 15 -22.01 -6.40 14.16
CA LEU A 15 -22.21 -6.95 12.83
C LEU A 15 -21.14 -8.02 12.59
N LYS A 16 -21.57 -9.22 12.21
CA LYS A 16 -20.66 -10.26 11.73
C LYS A 16 -20.69 -10.24 10.22
N VAL A 17 -19.57 -9.93 9.61
CA VAL A 17 -19.40 -9.89 8.15
C VAL A 17 -18.62 -11.12 7.76
N THR A 18 -19.28 -12.06 7.08
CA THR A 18 -18.65 -13.31 6.62
C THR A 18 -18.37 -13.22 5.13
N ALA A 19 -17.10 -13.37 4.76
CA ALA A 19 -16.68 -13.61 3.38
C ALA A 19 -16.57 -15.12 3.17
N LYS A 20 -17.16 -15.62 2.06
CA LYS A 20 -17.20 -17.04 1.71
C LYS A 20 -16.92 -17.22 0.23
N ASP A 21 -16.03 -18.14 -0.12
CA ASP A 21 -15.75 -18.47 -1.52
C ASP A 21 -16.78 -19.45 -2.12
N GLY A 22 -16.76 -19.59 -3.44
CA GLY A 22 -17.66 -20.46 -4.20
C GLY A 22 -17.10 -21.87 -4.45
N GLY A 23 -16.10 -22.31 -3.71
CA GLY A 23 -15.45 -23.61 -3.91
C GLY A 23 -16.34 -24.80 -3.58
N VAL A 24 -15.96 -25.99 -4.06
CA VAL A 24 -16.66 -27.26 -3.77
C VAL A 24 -16.62 -27.60 -2.27
N SER A 25 -15.59 -27.14 -1.56
CA SER A 25 -15.52 -27.08 -0.09
C SER A 25 -15.27 -25.63 0.32
N PRO A 26 -16.33 -24.81 0.49
CA PRO A 26 -16.17 -23.37 0.56
C PRO A 26 -15.55 -22.95 1.89
N GLN A 27 -14.49 -22.14 1.82
CA GLN A 27 -13.87 -21.54 3.01
C GLN A 27 -14.57 -20.22 3.35
N GLU A 28 -14.70 -19.95 4.64
CA GLU A 28 -15.28 -18.70 5.12
C GLU A 28 -14.44 -18.09 6.25
N ASN A 29 -14.38 -16.76 6.24
CA ASN A 29 -13.77 -15.97 7.31
C ASN A 29 -14.76 -14.89 7.74
N THR A 30 -14.85 -14.65 9.06
CA THR A 30 -15.82 -13.70 9.63
C THR A 30 -15.09 -12.59 10.37
N ALA A 31 -15.29 -11.36 9.91
CA ALA A 31 -14.92 -10.16 10.65
C ALA A 31 -16.07 -9.73 11.57
N VAL A 32 -15.74 -9.20 12.75
CA VAL A 32 -16.73 -8.68 13.72
C VAL A 32 -16.57 -7.17 13.80
N LEU A 33 -17.61 -6.44 13.42
CA LEU A 33 -17.68 -4.98 13.47
C LEU A 33 -18.51 -4.55 14.67
N HIS A 34 -17.90 -3.77 15.58
CA HIS A 34 -18.57 -3.14 16.71
C HIS A 34 -18.98 -1.71 16.34
N VAL A 35 -20.28 -1.50 16.16
CA VAL A 35 -20.88 -0.17 15.92
C VAL A 35 -21.38 0.38 17.25
N GLN A 36 -21.03 1.60 17.63
CA GLN A 36 -21.62 2.27 18.81
C GLN A 36 -22.59 3.36 18.36
N VAL A 37 -23.74 3.47 19.03
CA VAL A 37 -24.75 4.51 18.80
C VAL A 37 -24.90 5.31 20.09
N ARG A 38 -24.62 6.62 20.04
CA ARG A 38 -24.65 7.48 21.24
C ARG A 38 -25.52 8.72 21.03
N THR A 39 -26.25 9.09 22.09
CA THR A 39 -27.04 10.31 22.21
C THR A 39 -26.12 11.47 22.58
N THR A 40 -26.20 12.59 21.85
CA THR A 40 -25.38 13.78 22.08
C THR A 40 -25.90 14.61 23.25
N CYS A 41 -25.23 14.55 24.41
CA CYS A 41 -25.38 15.54 25.46
C CYS A 41 -24.02 15.80 26.14
N GLY A 42 -23.57 17.06 26.10
CA GLY A 42 -22.76 17.72 27.13
C GLY A 42 -21.37 17.17 27.47
N GLY A 43 -20.34 17.92 27.08
CA GLY A 43 -19.05 17.99 27.79
C GLY A 43 -18.01 16.94 27.40
N ASN A 44 -17.14 17.33 26.47
CA ASN A 44 -15.86 16.69 26.13
C ASN A 44 -15.92 15.18 25.82
N ASN A 45 -16.32 14.85 24.60
CA ASN A 45 -16.31 13.48 24.06
C ASN A 45 -15.68 13.48 22.66
N PHE A 46 -14.56 12.77 22.47
CA PHE A 46 -14.07 12.39 21.14
C PHE A 46 -15.13 11.51 20.48
N SER A 47 -15.96 12.13 19.65
CA SER A 47 -17.28 11.58 19.32
C SER A 47 -17.29 10.77 18.02
N PHE A 48 -16.28 10.93 17.16
CA PHE A 48 -16.17 10.21 15.89
C PHE A 48 -14.69 10.05 15.50
N LEU A 49 -14.28 8.83 15.14
CA LEU A 49 -13.05 8.60 14.37
C LEU A 49 -13.46 8.51 12.90
N LEU A 50 -13.12 9.51 12.10
CA LEU A 50 -13.24 9.44 10.65
C LEU A 50 -11.97 8.82 10.09
N HIS A 51 -12.11 7.91 9.13
CA HIS A 51 -10.99 7.27 8.48
C HIS A 51 -11.04 7.53 6.98
N PHE A 52 -9.94 8.03 6.41
CA PHE A 52 -9.80 8.34 4.99
C PHE A 52 -8.64 7.55 4.39
N PHE A 53 -8.77 7.21 3.11
CA PHE A 53 -7.70 6.66 2.30
C PHE A 53 -7.29 7.70 1.25
N VAL A 54 -5.99 7.84 1.02
CA VAL A 54 -5.43 8.75 0.03
C VAL A 54 -4.21 8.12 -0.61
N ARG A 55 -4.09 8.16 -1.93
CA ARG A 55 -2.88 7.68 -2.62
C ARG A 55 -1.73 8.64 -2.42
N GLU A 56 -0.50 8.14 -2.29
CA GLU A 56 0.66 9.02 -2.10
C GLU A 56 0.92 9.94 -3.30
N ASP A 57 0.56 9.50 -4.51
CA ASP A 57 0.71 10.27 -5.75
C ASP A 57 -0.30 11.45 -5.89
N THR A 58 -1.21 11.58 -4.92
CA THR A 58 -2.22 12.64 -4.86
C THR A 58 -1.56 14.00 -4.76
N LYS A 59 -1.94 14.92 -5.66
CA LYS A 59 -1.36 16.25 -5.70
C LYS A 59 -1.84 17.14 -4.55
N PRO A 60 -0.97 18.02 -4.01
CA PRO A 60 -1.40 19.04 -3.06
C PRO A 60 -2.57 19.87 -3.61
N GLY A 61 -3.53 20.17 -2.74
CA GLY A 61 -4.80 20.84 -3.03
C GLY A 61 -5.98 19.88 -3.29
N ALA A 62 -5.74 18.58 -3.45
CA ALA A 62 -6.82 17.61 -3.64
C ALA A 62 -7.60 17.36 -2.34
N VAL A 63 -8.92 17.46 -2.41
CA VAL A 63 -9.83 17.14 -1.29
C VAL A 63 -9.96 15.63 -1.16
N ILE A 64 -9.74 15.11 0.06
CA ILE A 64 -9.81 13.67 0.37
C ILE A 64 -11.10 13.29 1.10
N GLY A 65 -11.82 14.26 1.66
CA GLY A 65 -13.09 14.03 2.34
C GLY A 65 -13.56 15.27 3.10
N SER A 66 -14.68 15.13 3.82
CA SER A 66 -15.25 16.22 4.62
C SER A 66 -15.46 15.79 6.07
N VAL A 67 -15.15 16.69 7.00
CA VAL A 67 -15.24 16.49 8.46
C VAL A 67 -16.47 17.22 9.04
N SER A 68 -17.43 17.58 8.18
CA SER A 68 -18.57 18.42 8.56
C SER A 68 -19.41 17.81 9.70
N VAL A 69 -19.64 18.57 10.77
CA VAL A 69 -20.46 18.15 11.93
C VAL A 69 -21.84 18.80 11.89
N GLY A 70 -22.73 18.21 11.08
CA GLY A 70 -24.16 18.55 11.06
C GLY A 70 -24.53 19.81 10.26
N SER A 71 -25.81 19.92 9.89
CA SER A 71 -26.33 20.93 8.94
C SER A 71 -26.98 22.16 9.59
N GLU A 72 -27.12 22.19 10.91
CA GLU A 72 -27.94 23.19 11.62
C GLU A 72 -27.11 24.33 12.25
N GLY A 73 -25.78 24.26 12.19
CA GLY A 73 -24.85 25.25 12.77
C GLY A 73 -23.89 25.83 11.74
N ARG A 74 -23.37 27.04 12.01
CA ARG A 74 -22.28 27.63 11.23
C ARG A 74 -20.98 27.32 11.96
N PHE A 75 -20.22 26.37 11.44
CA PHE A 75 -18.97 25.94 12.08
C PHE A 75 -17.76 26.53 11.38
N HIS A 76 -16.76 26.88 12.17
CA HIS A 76 -15.41 27.11 11.67
C HIS A 76 -14.53 25.90 12.00
N TYR A 77 -13.88 25.34 10.98
CA TYR A 77 -13.06 24.14 11.12
C TYR A 77 -11.57 24.48 11.18
N SER A 78 -10.84 23.79 12.04
CA SER A 78 -9.38 23.88 12.12
C SER A 78 -8.76 22.56 12.56
N ILE A 79 -7.53 22.28 12.14
CA ILE A 79 -6.73 21.18 12.68
C ILE A 79 -6.07 21.68 13.96
N ALA A 80 -6.44 21.08 15.10
CA ALA A 80 -5.94 21.48 16.41
C ALA A 80 -4.58 20.86 16.73
N GLU A 81 -4.40 19.57 16.42
CA GLU A 81 -3.17 18.82 16.65
C GLU A 81 -3.13 17.55 15.78
N GLY A 82 -1.98 16.88 15.74
CA GLY A 82 -1.79 15.65 14.98
C GLY A 82 -0.44 15.59 14.26
N ASP A 83 0.05 14.38 14.01
CA ASP A 83 1.29 14.13 13.26
C ASP A 83 1.14 14.46 11.75
N GLY A 84 -0.09 14.48 11.24
CA GLY A 84 -0.40 14.88 9.86
C GLY A 84 -0.63 16.38 9.66
N SER A 85 -0.50 17.22 10.69
CA SER A 85 -0.89 18.64 10.64
C SER A 85 -0.12 19.48 9.61
N LEU A 86 1.04 19.01 9.16
CA LEU A 86 1.80 19.61 8.05
C LEU A 86 1.32 19.10 6.67
N TYR A 87 0.89 17.85 6.60
CA TYR A 87 0.55 17.14 5.37
C TYR A 87 -0.89 17.34 4.92
N PHE A 88 -1.79 17.67 5.85
CA PHE A 88 -3.20 17.90 5.57
C PHE A 88 -3.63 19.30 5.99
N GLY A 89 -4.54 19.88 5.22
CA GLY A 89 -5.23 21.12 5.53
C GLY A 89 -6.73 20.88 5.59
N ILE A 90 -7.46 21.79 6.22
CA ILE A 90 -8.92 21.79 6.23
C ILE A 90 -9.46 23.15 5.84
N ASP A 91 -10.43 23.19 4.94
CA ASP A 91 -11.14 24.42 4.64
C ASP A 91 -12.03 24.80 5.81
N GLY A 92 -11.80 26.00 6.36
CA GLY A 92 -12.43 26.44 7.59
C GLY A 92 -13.94 26.68 7.48
N THR A 93 -14.53 26.68 6.28
CA THR A 93 -15.97 26.93 6.10
C THR A 93 -16.74 25.67 5.75
N SER A 94 -16.22 24.89 4.80
CA SER A 94 -16.83 23.65 4.32
C SER A 94 -16.49 22.44 5.21
N GLY A 95 -15.34 22.47 5.88
CA GLY A 95 -14.80 21.31 6.58
C GLY A 95 -14.15 20.28 5.66
N ASP A 96 -13.85 20.66 4.41
CA ASP A 96 -13.18 19.80 3.44
C ASP A 96 -11.70 19.62 3.82
N LEU A 97 -11.33 18.37 4.06
CA LEU A 97 -9.96 17.95 4.35
C LEU A 97 -9.23 17.72 3.02
N TYR A 98 -8.05 18.30 2.86
CA TYR A 98 -7.27 18.25 1.63
C TYR A 98 -5.79 17.98 1.87
N VAL A 99 -5.10 17.48 0.85
CA VAL A 99 -3.64 17.27 0.87
C VAL A 99 -2.93 18.62 0.79
N ASN A 100 -2.13 18.95 1.79
CA ASN A 100 -1.39 20.21 1.87
C ASN A 100 0.08 20.07 1.42
N GLN A 101 0.70 18.91 1.63
CA GLN A 101 2.06 18.60 1.19
C GLN A 101 2.10 17.26 0.45
N PRO A 102 3.11 17.01 -0.39
CA PRO A 102 3.32 15.68 -0.98
C PRO A 102 3.34 14.61 0.09
N LEU A 103 2.70 13.47 -0.21
CA LEU A 103 2.67 12.30 0.63
C LEU A 103 3.70 11.30 0.10
N ASP A 104 4.19 10.45 1.01
CA ASP A 104 5.19 9.42 0.73
C ASP A 104 4.89 8.24 1.67
N TYR A 105 4.43 7.13 1.11
CA TYR A 105 4.03 5.93 1.82
C TYR A 105 5.22 5.29 2.53
N GLU A 106 6.38 5.21 1.87
CA GLU A 106 7.62 4.66 2.41
C GLU A 106 8.10 5.43 3.64
N SER A 107 7.86 6.74 3.67
CA SER A 107 8.14 7.57 4.84
C SER A 107 7.10 7.45 5.94
N THR A 108 5.81 7.61 5.63
CA THR A 108 4.73 7.55 6.62
C THR A 108 3.40 7.14 5.98
N SER A 109 2.94 5.94 6.33
CA SER A 109 1.71 5.34 5.77
C SER A 109 0.43 5.64 6.56
N GLN A 110 0.53 6.23 7.75
CA GLN A 110 -0.63 6.56 8.57
C GLN A 110 -0.42 7.86 9.34
N PHE A 111 -1.46 8.70 9.33
CA PHE A 111 -1.53 9.94 10.07
C PHE A 111 -2.77 9.99 10.97
N PHE A 112 -2.67 10.76 12.04
CA PHE A 112 -3.73 11.07 12.98
C PHE A 112 -3.84 12.57 13.17
N LEU A 113 -5.06 13.09 13.04
CA LEU A 113 -5.40 14.50 13.23
C LEU A 113 -6.53 14.62 14.25
N LEU A 114 -6.51 15.73 14.99
CA LEU A 114 -7.65 16.18 15.76
C LEU A 114 -8.19 17.46 15.12
N VAL A 115 -9.38 17.36 14.53
CA VAL A 115 -10.08 18.49 13.93
C VAL A 115 -11.03 19.10 14.95
N ARG A 116 -11.04 20.42 15.07
CA ARG A 116 -11.97 21.16 15.90
C ARG A 116 -12.97 21.91 15.01
N ALA A 117 -14.25 21.76 15.35
CA ALA A 117 -15.34 22.53 14.78
C ALA A 117 -15.90 23.46 15.87
N GLU A 118 -15.81 24.76 15.64
CA GLU A 118 -16.29 25.79 16.56
C GLU A 118 -17.55 26.44 16.01
N ASP A 119 -18.66 26.41 16.77
CA ASP A 119 -19.88 27.10 16.38
C ASP A 119 -19.69 28.62 16.46
N VAL A 120 -19.75 29.29 15.31
CA VAL A 120 -19.64 30.76 15.19
C VAL A 120 -21.01 31.45 15.15
N GLY A 121 -22.08 30.74 15.52
CA GLY A 121 -23.43 31.27 15.65
C GLY A 121 -23.63 32.22 16.85
N PRO A 122 -24.77 32.94 16.92
CA PRO A 122 -25.06 33.91 17.99
C PRO A 122 -25.11 33.32 19.40
N ALA A 123 -25.29 32.00 19.51
CA ALA A 123 -25.25 31.24 20.74
C ALA A 123 -23.99 30.36 20.80
N ALA A 124 -22.82 30.94 20.48
CA ALA A 124 -21.52 30.28 20.50
C ALA A 124 -21.33 29.51 21.82
N GLY A 125 -21.25 28.18 21.72
CA GLY A 125 -21.17 27.34 22.91
C GLY A 125 -20.83 25.88 22.67
N VAL A 126 -21.00 25.37 21.44
CA VAL A 126 -20.66 23.98 21.13
C VAL A 126 -19.38 23.92 20.31
N ASN A 127 -18.34 23.39 20.93
CA ASN A 127 -17.10 22.99 20.26
C ASN A 127 -17.07 21.47 20.17
N VAL A 128 -16.87 20.94 18.97
CA VAL A 128 -16.75 19.50 18.74
C VAL A 128 -15.34 19.18 18.28
N SER A 129 -14.75 18.15 18.86
CA SER A 129 -13.46 17.61 18.39
C SER A 129 -13.70 16.26 17.71
N VAL A 130 -13.17 16.13 16.49
CA VAL A 130 -13.28 14.95 15.63
C VAL A 130 -11.90 14.36 15.43
N ALA A 131 -11.72 13.10 15.81
CA ALA A 131 -10.49 12.38 15.50
C ALA A 131 -10.54 11.94 14.03
N VAL A 132 -9.45 12.14 13.31
CA VAL A 132 -9.32 11.73 11.92
C VAL A 132 -8.08 10.86 11.79
N SER A 133 -8.21 9.73 11.13
CA SER A 133 -7.09 8.88 10.73
C SER A 133 -7.04 8.87 9.20
N VAL A 134 -5.86 9.09 8.65
CA VAL A 134 -5.63 9.03 7.20
C VAL A 134 -4.62 7.93 6.93
N THR A 135 -5.00 6.97 6.10
CA THR A 135 -4.10 5.93 5.58
C THR A 135 -3.65 6.33 4.18
N VAL A 136 -2.33 6.39 4.00
CA VAL A 136 -1.74 6.58 2.68
C VAL A 136 -1.72 5.23 1.97
N GLU A 137 -2.18 5.19 0.73
CA GLU A 137 -2.12 4.02 -0.14
C GLU A 137 -0.85 4.09 -0.99
N ASP A 138 -0.06 3.02 -0.91
CA ASP A 138 1.15 2.76 -1.68
C ASP A 138 0.87 2.76 -3.19
N VAL A 139 1.73 3.43 -3.93
CA VAL A 139 1.79 3.50 -5.38
C VAL A 139 3.15 2.99 -5.83
N ASN A 140 3.14 2.17 -6.89
CA ASN A 140 4.37 1.69 -7.49
C ASN A 140 5.16 2.82 -8.18
N ASP A 141 6.05 3.46 -7.43
CA ASP A 141 6.88 4.58 -7.87
C ASP A 141 8.38 4.36 -7.64
N HIS A 142 8.77 3.32 -6.89
CA HIS A 142 10.16 2.89 -6.81
C HIS A 142 10.52 1.93 -7.95
N THR A 143 11.76 2.00 -8.41
CA THR A 143 12.28 1.07 -9.43
C THR A 143 13.10 -0.01 -8.76
N PRO A 144 12.87 -1.31 -9.06
CA PRO A 144 13.68 -2.38 -8.51
C PRO A 144 15.16 -2.25 -8.85
N TRP A 145 16.05 -2.67 -7.95
CA TRP A 145 17.49 -2.66 -8.18
C TRP A 145 18.17 -3.94 -7.71
N PHE A 146 19.26 -4.31 -8.36
CA PHE A 146 20.17 -5.36 -7.90
C PHE A 146 21.17 -4.79 -6.88
N LEU A 147 21.60 -5.60 -5.91
CA LEU A 147 22.64 -5.21 -4.96
C LEU A 147 24.01 -5.09 -5.63
N GLU A 148 24.27 -5.92 -6.64
CA GLU A 148 25.49 -5.93 -7.42
C GLU A 148 25.23 -5.41 -8.84
N GLU A 149 25.94 -4.36 -9.27
CA GLU A 149 25.86 -3.82 -10.64
C GLU A 149 26.51 -4.75 -11.68
N LEU A 150 27.52 -5.52 -11.26
CA LEU A 150 28.23 -6.48 -12.09
C LEU A 150 28.57 -7.71 -11.26
N VAL A 151 28.09 -8.87 -11.70
CA VAL A 151 28.41 -10.17 -11.10
C VAL A 151 29.32 -10.94 -12.03
N ILE A 152 30.50 -11.30 -11.55
CA ILE A 152 31.44 -12.22 -12.23
C ILE A 152 31.66 -13.39 -11.28
N PHE A 153 31.29 -14.59 -11.71
CA PHE A 153 31.51 -15.81 -10.94
C PHE A 153 32.08 -16.91 -11.83
N GLY A 154 32.90 -17.77 -11.22
CA GLY A 154 33.41 -18.98 -11.85
C GLY A 154 32.54 -20.17 -11.47
N LEU A 155 32.23 -21.01 -12.44
CA LEU A 155 31.52 -22.26 -12.23
C LEU A 155 32.34 -23.42 -12.81
N ARG A 156 32.35 -24.56 -12.12
CA ARG A 156 33.03 -25.75 -12.64
C ARG A 156 32.20 -26.39 -13.74
N GLU A 157 32.86 -26.90 -14.78
CA GLU A 157 32.18 -27.58 -15.88
C GLU A 157 31.46 -28.88 -15.44
N ASP A 158 31.98 -29.55 -14.41
CA ASP A 158 31.38 -30.75 -13.82
C ASP A 158 30.24 -30.44 -12.84
N ALA A 159 29.75 -29.18 -12.81
CA ALA A 159 28.58 -28.81 -12.03
C ALA A 159 27.35 -29.61 -12.51
N ALA A 160 26.68 -30.26 -11.56
CA ALA A 160 25.51 -31.07 -11.88
C ALA A 160 24.35 -30.20 -12.40
N VAL A 161 23.58 -30.73 -13.35
CA VAL A 161 22.30 -30.12 -13.77
C VAL A 161 21.38 -30.04 -12.55
N GLY A 162 20.75 -28.88 -12.37
CA GLY A 162 19.93 -28.52 -11.22
C GLY A 162 20.71 -27.92 -10.05
N SER A 163 22.05 -27.89 -10.10
CA SER A 163 22.84 -27.21 -9.08
C SER A 163 22.72 -25.68 -9.17
N LEU A 164 22.81 -25.04 -8.01
CA LEU A 164 22.80 -23.58 -7.91
C LEU A 164 24.11 -23.01 -8.46
N ALA A 165 24.00 -22.15 -9.47
CA ALA A 165 25.13 -21.41 -10.03
C ALA A 165 25.33 -20.09 -9.28
N PHE A 166 24.25 -19.33 -9.10
CA PHE A 166 24.26 -18.05 -8.42
C PHE A 166 22.86 -17.71 -7.87
N ALA A 167 22.77 -16.86 -6.86
CA ALA A 167 21.49 -16.35 -6.37
C ALA A 167 21.50 -14.82 -6.46
N PHE A 168 20.65 -14.27 -7.32
CA PHE A 168 20.54 -12.83 -7.45
C PHE A 168 19.70 -12.25 -6.32
N HIS A 169 20.15 -11.10 -5.82
CA HIS A 169 19.46 -10.36 -4.77
C HIS A 169 19.08 -8.99 -5.29
N ALA A 170 17.80 -8.83 -5.59
CA ALA A 170 17.22 -7.53 -5.89
C ALA A 170 16.32 -7.04 -4.75
N ARG A 171 16.13 -5.73 -4.70
CA ARG A 171 15.28 -5.03 -3.75
C ARG A 171 14.38 -4.05 -4.48
N ASP A 172 13.29 -3.72 -3.80
CA ASP A 172 12.39 -2.64 -4.15
C ASP A 172 12.02 -1.91 -2.85
N ALA A 173 11.75 -0.62 -2.94
CA ALA A 173 11.39 0.18 -1.77
C ALA A 173 9.89 0.23 -1.52
N ASP A 174 9.04 -0.07 -2.52
CA ASP A 174 7.59 -0.08 -2.33
C ASP A 174 7.19 -1.05 -1.22
N GLY A 175 6.40 -0.56 -0.27
CA GLY A 175 6.15 -1.32 0.96
C GLY A 175 5.08 -2.40 0.89
N THR A 176 4.27 -2.50 -0.18
CA THR A 176 3.14 -3.44 -0.26
C THR A 176 3.16 -4.36 -1.48
N PHE A 177 2.46 -5.49 -1.37
CA PHE A 177 2.16 -6.35 -2.51
C PHE A 177 0.93 -5.78 -3.27
N PRO A 178 0.96 -5.68 -4.61
CA PRO A 178 1.94 -6.25 -5.53
C PRO A 178 3.11 -5.32 -5.90
N ASN A 179 3.15 -4.07 -5.42
CA ASN A 179 4.12 -3.05 -5.83
C ASN A 179 5.57 -3.50 -5.59
N GLY A 180 5.89 -4.04 -4.42
CA GLY A 180 7.22 -4.60 -4.11
C GLY A 180 7.49 -6.03 -4.63
N ALA A 181 6.57 -6.63 -5.40
CA ALA A 181 6.69 -8.04 -5.82
C ALA A 181 7.62 -8.22 -7.03
N LEU A 182 8.84 -8.68 -6.78
CA LEU A 182 9.87 -8.85 -7.80
C LEU A 182 9.69 -10.10 -8.68
N ARG A 183 10.05 -9.96 -9.96
CA ARG A 183 10.16 -11.04 -10.93
C ARG A 183 11.46 -10.97 -11.73
N TYR A 184 12.20 -12.08 -11.70
CA TYR A 184 13.46 -12.25 -12.42
C TYR A 184 13.22 -12.92 -13.77
N SER A 185 14.00 -12.51 -14.78
CA SER A 185 13.98 -13.13 -16.11
C SER A 185 15.33 -13.02 -16.79
N LEU A 186 15.65 -13.99 -17.64
CA LEU A 186 16.82 -13.98 -18.50
C LEU A 186 16.39 -13.64 -19.92
N THR A 187 17.04 -12.68 -20.54
CA THR A 187 16.83 -12.33 -21.96
C THR A 187 18.12 -12.49 -22.75
N SER A 188 17.99 -13.04 -23.96
CA SER A 188 19.06 -13.04 -24.95
C SER A 188 18.90 -11.82 -25.85
N ASP A 189 19.98 -11.07 -26.06
CA ASP A 189 19.95 -9.92 -26.97
C ASP A 189 20.32 -10.32 -28.41
N ILE A 190 20.48 -11.63 -28.71
CA ILE A 190 20.82 -12.14 -30.04
C ILE A 190 19.69 -12.99 -30.61
N SER A 191 19.23 -12.65 -31.83
CA SER A 191 18.25 -13.39 -32.63
C SER A 191 18.72 -14.78 -33.09
N GLU A 192 20.02 -15.03 -32.96
CA GLU A 192 20.69 -16.32 -33.09
C GLU A 192 21.12 -16.77 -31.70
N SER A 193 20.15 -17.05 -30.83
CA SER A 193 20.47 -17.75 -29.59
C SER A 193 21.10 -19.10 -29.97
N PRO A 194 22.33 -19.42 -29.51
CA PRO A 194 22.75 -20.80 -29.55
C PRO A 194 21.66 -21.57 -28.81
N SER A 195 21.19 -22.65 -29.42
CA SER A 195 19.98 -23.39 -29.07
C SER A 195 19.95 -23.97 -27.64
N HIS A 196 20.86 -23.57 -26.75
CA HIS A 196 20.97 -24.04 -25.38
C HIS A 196 21.74 -23.00 -24.54
N PHE A 197 21.06 -22.01 -23.95
CA PHE A 197 21.63 -21.32 -22.78
C PHE A 197 21.57 -22.31 -21.61
N PRO A 198 22.70 -22.75 -21.03
CA PRO A 198 22.70 -23.86 -20.09
C PRO A 198 22.30 -23.44 -18.68
N PHE A 199 21.60 -22.31 -18.53
CA PHE A 199 21.14 -21.80 -17.25
C PHE A 199 19.66 -21.45 -17.30
N ASP A 200 18.99 -21.65 -16.16
CA ASP A 200 17.62 -21.24 -15.93
C ASP A 200 17.53 -20.39 -14.66
N ILE A 201 16.59 -19.45 -14.62
CA ILE A 201 16.37 -18.58 -13.47
C ILE A 201 14.98 -18.81 -12.89
N ASP A 202 14.91 -19.03 -11.59
CA ASP A 202 13.64 -19.01 -10.89
C ASP A 202 13.10 -17.57 -10.84
N PRO A 203 11.91 -17.29 -11.42
CA PRO A 203 11.40 -15.94 -11.53
C PRO A 203 10.98 -15.31 -10.20
N ARG A 204 10.85 -16.07 -9.12
CA ARG A 204 10.47 -15.58 -7.79
C ARG A 204 11.66 -15.47 -6.85
N THR A 205 12.60 -16.41 -6.92
CA THR A 205 13.72 -16.46 -5.98
C THR A 205 15.00 -15.83 -6.54
N GLY A 206 15.11 -15.64 -7.86
CA GLY A 206 16.33 -15.15 -8.49
C GLY A 206 17.46 -16.17 -8.48
N CYS A 207 17.18 -17.44 -8.14
CA CYS A 207 18.15 -18.52 -8.19
C CYS A 207 18.46 -18.91 -9.65
N LEU A 208 19.70 -18.71 -10.06
CA LEU A 208 20.26 -19.17 -11.31
C LEU A 208 20.78 -20.61 -11.14
N THR A 209 20.29 -21.53 -11.95
CA THR A 209 20.63 -22.95 -11.88
C THR A 209 21.20 -23.46 -13.19
N VAL A 210 22.00 -24.52 -13.12
CA VAL A 210 22.52 -25.21 -14.31
C VAL A 210 21.39 -26.02 -14.93
N ALA A 211 20.95 -25.64 -16.14
CA ALA A 211 19.86 -26.30 -16.87
C ALA A 211 20.36 -27.38 -17.85
N ALA A 212 21.64 -27.32 -18.24
CA ALA A 212 22.26 -28.30 -19.13
C ALA A 212 23.74 -28.52 -18.77
N PRO A 213 24.33 -29.68 -19.13
CA PRO A 213 25.76 -29.93 -18.90
C PRO A 213 26.63 -28.80 -19.45
N LEU A 214 27.64 -28.44 -18.68
CA LEU A 214 28.61 -27.41 -19.04
C LEU A 214 29.83 -28.08 -19.66
N ASP A 215 30.33 -27.50 -20.75
CA ASP A 215 31.51 -27.97 -21.44
C ASP A 215 32.38 -26.77 -21.78
N ARG A 216 33.48 -26.61 -21.06
CA ARG A 216 34.36 -25.45 -21.19
C ARG A 216 35.01 -25.40 -22.58
N GLU A 217 35.30 -26.56 -23.15
CA GLU A 217 35.89 -26.70 -24.48
C GLU A 217 34.92 -26.26 -25.59
N SER A 218 33.61 -26.38 -25.34
CA SER A 218 32.56 -25.85 -26.23
C SER A 218 32.32 -24.36 -26.02
N VAL A 219 32.26 -23.88 -24.76
CA VAL A 219 32.07 -22.45 -24.43
C VAL A 219 32.93 -22.08 -23.22
N SER A 220 34.03 -21.35 -23.47
CA SER A 220 35.00 -21.01 -22.42
C SER A 220 34.56 -19.86 -21.49
N CYS A 221 33.61 -19.02 -21.92
CA CYS A 221 33.00 -17.98 -21.12
C CYS A 221 31.64 -17.56 -21.68
N PHE A 222 30.71 -17.21 -20.79
CA PHE A 222 29.50 -16.50 -21.15
C PHE A 222 29.77 -15.01 -20.91
N CYS A 223 29.97 -14.25 -21.97
CA CYS A 223 30.18 -12.80 -21.86
C CYS A 223 28.83 -12.12 -21.58
N PRO A 224 28.77 -11.11 -20.67
CA PRO A 224 27.55 -10.35 -20.40
C PRO A 224 27.00 -9.60 -21.63
N LEU A 225 27.75 -9.52 -22.73
CA LEU A 225 27.28 -8.95 -24.00
C LEU A 225 26.29 -9.85 -24.77
N LEU A 226 26.08 -11.10 -24.36
CA LEU A 226 25.15 -12.04 -25.01
C LEU A 226 23.82 -12.23 -24.26
N TRP A 227 23.83 -12.05 -22.93
CA TRP A 227 22.71 -12.39 -22.05
C TRP A 227 22.55 -11.30 -21.00
N THR A 228 21.39 -10.64 -21.04
CA THR A 228 21.04 -9.58 -20.10
C THR A 228 19.99 -10.10 -19.13
N MET A 229 20.25 -9.98 -17.84
CA MET A 229 19.25 -10.24 -16.80
C MET A 229 18.30 -9.06 -16.70
N ARG A 230 16.99 -9.34 -16.69
CA ARG A 230 15.95 -8.34 -16.50
C ARG A 230 15.18 -8.58 -15.22
N LEU A 231 14.95 -7.50 -14.50
CA LEU A 231 14.13 -7.43 -13.32
C LEU A 231 12.86 -6.65 -13.65
N SER A 232 11.72 -7.15 -13.18
CA SER A 232 10.43 -6.50 -13.36
C SER A 232 9.58 -6.70 -12.12
N LYS A 233 8.53 -5.90 -11.98
CA LYS A 233 7.49 -6.13 -10.97
C LYS A 233 6.42 -7.06 -11.52
N SER A 234 5.80 -7.84 -10.65
CA SER A 234 4.66 -8.66 -11.03
C SER A 234 3.46 -7.76 -11.38
N THR A 235 3.20 -7.53 -12.66
CA THR A 235 1.96 -6.90 -13.12
C THR A 235 0.78 -7.82 -12.81
N VAL A 236 -0.22 -7.29 -12.09
CA VAL A 236 -1.56 -7.90 -11.96
C VAL A 236 -2.36 -7.58 -13.21
#